data_AF-A0AAQ0BVY8-F1
#
_entry.id   AF-A0AAQ0BVY8-F1
#
_cell.length_a   1.000
_cell.length_b   1.000
_cell.length_c   1.000
_cell.angle_alpha   90.00
_cell.angle_beta   90.00
_cell.angle_gamma   90.00
#
_symmetry.space_group_name_H-M   'P 1'
#
loop_
_entity.id
_entity.type
_entity.pdbx_description
1 polymer ?
#
loop_
_entity_poly.entity_id
_entity_poly.type
_entity_poly.pdbx_seq_one_letter_code
_entity_poly.pdbx_strand_id
1 'polypeptide(L)'
;MRLAAAFAACLLCAAAADAYQPVQPVQPDEAQLREHGHYRNRDGDEVHAPAHTKDGRVPEGASARCRDGSYSFSRHRSGTCSHHGGVAEWQ
;
A
#
# COMPACT_ATOMS: atom_id res chain seq x y z
N MET A 1 12.16 -63.47 11.60
CA MET A 1 11.83 -63.13 10.20
C MET A 1 10.32 -62.82 10.16
N ARG A 2 9.82 -61.60 9.99
CA ARG A 2 10.24 -60.54 9.06
C ARG A 2 9.80 -59.16 9.59
N LEU A 3 10.79 -58.25 9.58
CA LEU A 3 10.75 -56.81 9.30
C LEU A 3 9.78 -55.92 10.09
N ALA A 4 10.36 -55.23 11.08
CA ALA A 4 9.84 -54.02 11.69
C ALA A 4 9.78 -52.88 10.66
N ALA A 5 8.62 -52.25 10.49
CA ALA A 5 8.49 -50.98 9.79
C ALA A 5 8.81 -49.86 10.78
N ALA A 6 10.01 -49.30 10.69
CA ALA A 6 10.39 -48.11 11.43
C ALA A 6 9.62 -46.91 10.85
N PHE A 7 8.60 -46.44 11.57
CA PHE A 7 8.01 -45.12 11.34
C PHE A 7 9.05 -44.07 11.74
N ALA A 8 9.84 -43.62 10.78
CA ALA A 8 10.69 -42.45 10.96
C ALA A 8 9.79 -41.22 11.08
N ALA A 9 9.39 -40.89 12.31
CA ALA A 9 8.77 -39.62 12.65
C ALA A 9 9.82 -38.51 12.49
N CYS A 10 9.93 -37.98 11.28
CA CYS A 10 10.74 -36.80 11.01
C CYS A 10 9.99 -35.58 11.56
N LEU A 11 10.18 -35.31 12.86
CA LEU A 11 9.82 -34.05 13.50
C LEU A 11 10.74 -32.96 12.95
N LEU A 12 10.41 -32.44 11.76
CA LEU A 12 11.00 -31.21 11.25
C LEU A 12 10.41 -30.06 12.06
N CYS A 13 11.25 -29.50 12.92
CA CYS A 13 10.99 -28.30 13.70
C CYS A 13 10.46 -27.18 12.78
N ALA A 14 9.19 -26.81 12.92
CA ALA A 14 8.70 -25.56 12.38
C ALA A 14 9.31 -24.43 13.22
N ALA A 15 10.45 -23.90 12.78
CA ALA A 15 10.92 -22.62 13.29
C ALA A 15 9.82 -21.61 12.99
N ALA A 16 9.20 -21.07 14.03
CA ALA A 16 8.31 -19.92 13.90
C ALA A 16 9.18 -18.75 13.45
N ALA A 17 9.33 -18.59 12.13
CA ALA A 17 9.74 -17.33 11.55
C ALA A 17 8.62 -16.36 11.91
N ASP A 18 8.88 -15.48 12.87
CA ASP A 18 8.06 -14.31 13.14
C ASP A 18 7.82 -13.64 11.79
N ALA A 19 6.61 -13.78 11.27
CA ALA A 19 6.27 -13.31 9.95
C ALA A 19 6.43 -11.79 10.00
N TYR A 20 7.42 -11.26 9.30
CA TYR A 20 7.50 -9.83 9.03
C TYR A 20 6.16 -9.40 8.42
N GLN A 21 5.32 -8.77 9.23
CA GLN A 21 4.10 -8.12 8.77
C GLN A 21 4.55 -6.75 8.29
N PRO A 22 4.65 -6.49 6.97
CA PRO A 22 4.87 -5.14 6.49
C PRO A 22 3.75 -4.26 7.06
N VAL A 23 4.11 -3.12 7.64
CA VAL A 23 3.13 -2.11 8.04
C VAL A 23 2.37 -1.74 6.76
N GLN A 24 1.12 -2.16 6.67
CA GLN A 24 0.26 -1.85 5.55
C GLN A 24 0.10 -0.32 5.50
N PRO A 25 0.36 0.34 4.36
CA PRO A 25 0.09 1.76 4.25
C PRO A 25 -1.39 2.01 4.52
N VAL A 26 -1.70 3.05 5.30
CA VAL A 26 -3.08 3.47 5.55
C VAL A 26 -3.77 3.68 4.20
N GLN A 27 -4.83 2.90 3.96
CA GLN A 27 -5.64 2.97 2.75
C GLN A 27 -6.70 4.06 2.94
N PRO A 28 -6.94 4.91 1.94
CA PRO A 28 -8.00 5.89 2.03
C PRO A 28 -9.38 5.21 2.08
N ASP A 29 -10.36 5.90 2.68
CA ASP A 29 -11.76 5.49 2.56
C ASP A 29 -12.25 5.72 1.12
N GLU A 30 -12.28 4.63 0.35
CA GLU A 30 -12.74 4.62 -1.05
C GLU A 30 -14.14 5.22 -1.23
N ALA A 31 -15.02 5.14 -0.22
CA ALA A 31 -16.35 5.71 -0.33
C ALA A 31 -16.32 7.24 -0.48
N GLN A 32 -15.24 7.89 -0.06
CA GLN A 32 -15.05 9.34 -0.14
C GLN A 32 -14.31 9.80 -1.40
N LEU A 33 -13.71 8.88 -2.15
CA LEU A 33 -12.95 9.15 -3.37
C LEU A 33 -13.83 9.00 -4.62
N ARG A 34 -13.47 9.73 -5.68
CA ARG A 34 -14.14 9.66 -6.99
C ARG A 34 -13.42 8.70 -7.94
N GLU A 35 -12.10 8.71 -7.91
CA GLU A 35 -11.23 7.81 -8.64
C GLU A 35 -10.78 6.69 -7.70
N HIS A 36 -10.67 5.46 -8.22
CA HIS A 36 -10.33 4.24 -7.47
C HIS A 36 -9.12 3.52 -8.09
N GLY A 37 -8.26 4.26 -8.78
CA GLY A 37 -7.10 3.70 -9.45
C GLY A 37 -5.98 3.41 -8.47
N HIS A 38 -5.09 2.48 -8.83
CA HIS A 38 -3.89 2.17 -8.07
C HIS A 38 -2.69 2.07 -9.01
N TYR A 39 -1.50 2.25 -8.47
CA TYR A 39 -0.25 2.01 -9.18
C TYR A 39 0.79 1.40 -8.25
N ARG A 40 1.73 0.67 -8.84
CA ARG A 40 2.91 0.17 -8.11
C ARG A 40 4.02 1.20 -8.18
N ASN A 41 4.52 1.66 -7.03
CA ASN A 41 5.65 2.58 -6.98
C ASN A 41 6.99 1.83 -7.22
N ARG A 42 8.11 2.56 -7.22
CA ARG A 42 9.45 1.97 -7.42
C ARG A 42 9.95 1.10 -6.25
N ASP A 43 9.41 1.31 -5.05
CA ASP A 43 9.71 0.49 -3.87
C ASP A 43 8.92 -0.83 -3.93
N GLY A 44 7.94 -0.90 -4.84
CA GLY A 44 7.12 -2.07 -5.08
C GLY A 44 5.78 -2.05 -4.34
N ASP A 45 5.46 -0.96 -3.64
CA ASP A 45 4.20 -0.79 -2.92
C ASP A 45 3.05 -0.50 -3.88
N GLU A 46 1.88 -1.04 -3.57
CA GLU A 46 0.62 -0.65 -4.19
C GLU A 46 0.10 0.63 -3.51
N VAL A 47 -0.10 1.67 -4.32
CA VAL A 47 -0.46 3.02 -3.86
C VAL A 47 -1.67 3.49 -4.63
N HIS A 48 -2.61 4.11 -3.93
CA HIS A 48 -3.76 4.74 -4.57
C HIS A 48 -3.30 5.86 -5.52
N ALA A 49 -3.83 5.87 -6.74
CA ALA A 49 -3.59 6.94 -7.71
C ALA A 49 -4.19 8.26 -7.20
N PRO A 50 -3.76 9.43 -7.68
CA PRO A 50 -4.37 10.69 -7.25
C PRO A 50 -5.88 10.71 -7.49
N ALA A 51 -6.63 11.16 -6.48
CA ALA A 51 -8.09 11.14 -6.49
C ALA A 51 -8.69 12.40 -5.87
N HIS A 52 -9.80 12.88 -6.42
CA HIS A 52 -10.61 13.93 -5.86
C HIS A 52 -11.52 13.35 -4.77
N THR A 53 -11.75 14.15 -3.72
CA THR A 53 -12.74 13.80 -2.70
C THR A 53 -14.14 14.28 -3.08
N LYS A 54 -15.16 13.59 -2.58
CA LYS A 54 -16.57 13.96 -2.82
C LYS A 54 -16.97 15.22 -2.07
N ASP A 55 -16.43 15.41 -0.86
CA ASP A 55 -16.77 16.48 0.07
C ASP A 55 -15.70 17.58 0.17
N GLY A 56 -14.58 17.45 -0.55
CA GLY A 56 -13.47 18.40 -0.55
C GLY A 56 -12.52 18.28 0.64
N ARG A 57 -12.78 17.39 1.61
CA ARG A 57 -11.87 17.15 2.74
C ARG A 57 -10.61 16.42 2.29
N VAL A 58 -9.55 16.50 3.09
CA VAL A 58 -8.32 15.75 2.87
C VAL A 58 -8.60 14.28 3.24
N PRO A 59 -8.43 13.33 2.32
CA PRO A 59 -8.64 11.92 2.62
C PRO A 59 -7.48 11.39 3.48
N GLU A 60 -7.77 10.41 4.32
CA GLU A 60 -6.75 9.77 5.15
C GLU A 60 -5.64 9.16 4.29
N GLY A 61 -4.37 9.33 4.72
CA GLY A 61 -3.22 8.79 4.01
C GLY A 61 -2.77 9.59 2.78
N ALA A 62 -3.46 10.68 2.41
CA ALA A 62 -2.96 11.61 1.40
C ALA A 62 -1.65 12.25 1.86
N SER A 63 -0.67 12.33 0.96
CA SER A 63 0.62 12.97 1.21
C SER A 63 0.72 14.36 0.57
N ALA A 64 -0.15 14.69 -0.39
CA ALA A 64 -0.17 15.99 -1.03
C ALA A 64 -1.54 16.31 -1.65
N ARG A 65 -1.80 17.60 -1.82
CA ARG A 65 -2.84 18.13 -2.70
C ARG A 65 -2.19 18.61 -4.01
N CYS A 66 -2.68 18.13 -5.14
CA CYS A 66 -2.25 18.53 -6.47
C CYS A 66 -2.97 19.81 -6.93
N ARG A 67 -2.43 20.51 -7.94
CA ARG A 67 -3.00 21.77 -8.44
C ARG A 67 -4.33 21.61 -9.18
N ASP A 68 -4.61 20.43 -9.73
CA ASP A 68 -5.92 20.12 -10.32
C ASP A 68 -7.02 19.85 -9.28
N GLY A 69 -6.65 19.77 -7.99
CA GLY A 69 -7.57 19.53 -6.88
C GLY A 69 -7.62 18.07 -6.41
N SER A 70 -6.93 17.15 -7.08
CA SER A 70 -6.78 15.77 -6.62
C SER A 70 -5.82 15.67 -5.42
N TYR A 71 -5.97 14.62 -4.62
CA TYR A 71 -5.06 14.28 -3.52
C TYR A 71 -4.18 13.10 -3.92
N SER A 72 -2.87 13.23 -3.75
CA SER A 72 -1.89 12.19 -4.02
C SER A 72 -1.60 11.37 -2.78
N PHE A 73 -1.37 10.07 -2.97
CA PHE A 73 -0.99 9.12 -1.93
C PHE A 73 0.47 8.63 -2.09
N SER A 74 1.24 9.33 -2.94
CA SER A 74 2.63 8.97 -3.26
C SER A 74 3.52 8.93 -2.01
N ARG A 75 4.41 7.94 -1.96
CA ARG A 75 5.41 7.76 -0.89
C ARG A 75 6.70 8.57 -1.12
N HIS A 76 6.80 9.25 -2.25
CA HIS A 76 7.97 10.04 -2.61
C HIS A 76 7.58 11.47 -2.93
N ARG A 77 8.51 12.42 -2.73
CA ARG A 77 8.28 13.80 -3.18
C ARG A 77 8.60 14.01 -4.66
N SER A 78 9.61 13.31 -5.18
CA SER A 78 10.03 13.42 -6.57
C SER A 78 8.94 12.94 -7.53
N GLY A 79 8.50 13.82 -8.44
CA GLY A 79 7.48 13.51 -9.43
C GLY A 79 6.03 13.51 -8.93
N THR A 80 5.79 13.77 -7.65
CA THR A 80 4.42 13.84 -7.12
C THR A 80 3.63 14.96 -7.76
N CYS A 81 2.39 14.65 -8.15
CA CYS A 81 1.50 15.52 -8.90
C CYS A 81 2.04 16.01 -10.26
N SER A 82 3.08 15.40 -10.85
CA SER A 82 3.66 15.89 -12.12
C SER A 82 2.63 15.92 -13.27
N HIS A 83 1.76 14.91 -13.36
CA HIS A 83 0.65 14.86 -14.32
C HIS A 83 -0.55 15.74 -13.93
N HIS A 84 -0.54 16.27 -12.70
CA HIS A 84 -1.64 17.01 -12.08
C HIS A 84 -1.25 18.48 -11.80
N GLY A 85 -0.32 19.02 -12.59
CA GLY A 85 0.12 20.42 -12.53
C GLY A 85 1.11 20.75 -11.41
N GLY A 86 1.62 19.74 -10.70
CA GLY A 86 2.52 19.87 -9.56
C GLY A 86 1.78 19.91 -8.21
N VAL A 87 2.57 19.91 -7.14
CA VAL A 87 2.05 19.97 -5.77
C VAL A 87 1.59 21.40 -5.45
N ALA A 88 0.37 21.52 -4.94
CA ALA A 88 -0.14 22.76 -4.35
C ALA A 88 0.24 22.84 -2.87
N GLU A 89 0.08 21.73 -2.14
CA GLU A 89 0.33 21.66 -0.69
C GLU A 89 0.75 20.23 -0.30
N TRP A 90 1.69 20.11 0.64
CA TRP A 90 2.07 18.83 1.26
C TRP A 90 1.26 18.61 2.54
N GLN A 91 0.85 17.37 2.79
CA GLN A 91 0.08 16.97 3.97
C GLN A 91 0.96 16.22 4.98
#